data_AF-A0A7W1NN14-F1
#
_entry.id   AF-A0A7W1NN14-F1
#
_cell.length_a   1.000
_cell.length_b   1.000
_cell.length_c   1.000
_cell.angle_alpha   90.00
_cell.angle_beta   90.00
_cell.angle_gamma   90.00
#
_symmetry.space_group_name_H-M   'P 1'
#
loop_
_entity.id
_entity.type
_entity.pdbx_description
1 polymer ?
#
loop_
_entity_poly.entity_id
_entity_poly.type
_entity_poly.pdbx_seq_one_letter_code
_entity_poly.pdbx_strand_id
1 'polypeptide(L)'
;MADEIDPIPAQRAQEILDAAIRERLGDDWDDEETGWTKVTGHNYMARVTRGRISLDFYVDLLGNVTIEQGSSAPALETGRLLLIMLLGLSVVIAFLIVKIVSGG
;
A
#
# COMPACT_ATOMS: atom_id res chain seq x y z
N MET A 1 6.59 29.70 -25.51
CA MET A 1 6.24 28.63 -26.45
C MET A 1 5.84 27.47 -25.56
N ALA A 2 4.55 27.22 -25.41
CA ALA A 2 4.10 26.02 -24.70
C ALA A 2 4.48 24.86 -25.61
N ASP A 3 5.34 23.97 -25.11
CA ASP A 3 5.58 22.69 -25.74
C ASP A 3 4.21 22.01 -25.80
N GLU A 4 3.63 21.94 -26.99
CA GLU A 4 2.33 21.31 -27.23
C GLU A 4 2.58 19.80 -27.08
N ILE A 5 2.62 19.34 -25.82
CA ILE A 5 2.65 17.92 -25.51
C ILE A 5 1.40 17.35 -26.16
N ASP A 6 1.57 16.42 -27.10
CA ASP A 6 0.50 15.57 -27.61
C ASP A 6 0.39 14.38 -26.64
N PRO A 7 -0.45 14.46 -25.59
CA PRO A 7 -0.51 13.41 -24.60
C PRO A 7 -1.03 12.14 -25.26
N ILE A 8 -0.45 11.00 -24.87
CA ILE A 8 -1.00 9.72 -25.31
C ILE A 8 -2.49 9.64 -24.93
N PRO A 9 -3.35 9.08 -25.79
CA PRO A 9 -4.75 8.91 -25.44
C PRO A 9 -4.88 7.96 -24.26
N ALA A 10 -5.89 8.19 -23.41
CA ALA A 10 -6.17 7.40 -22.21
C ALA A 10 -6.20 5.88 -22.48
N GLN A 11 -6.74 5.46 -23.62
CA GLN A 11 -6.76 4.06 -24.05
C GLN A 11 -5.34 3.48 -24.19
N ARG A 12 -4.44 4.23 -24.83
CA ARG A 12 -3.04 3.83 -25.04
C ARG A 12 -2.28 3.77 -23.73
N ALA A 13 -2.51 4.72 -22.83
CA ALA A 13 -1.93 4.72 -21.50
C ALA A 13 -2.35 3.45 -20.72
N GLN A 14 -3.61 3.07 -20.82
CA GLN A 14 -4.14 1.86 -20.19
C GLN A 14 -3.52 0.58 -20.79
N GLU A 15 -3.34 0.50 -22.11
CA GLU A 15 -2.65 -0.62 -22.77
C GLU A 15 -1.20 -0.76 -22.30
N ILE A 16 -0.48 0.36 -22.23
CA ILE A 16 0.91 0.41 -21.74
C ILE A 16 0.99 -0.03 -20.27
N LEU A 17 0.04 0.40 -19.45
CA LEU A 17 -0.09 -0.01 -18.05
C LEU A 17 -0.31 -1.51 -17.92
N ASP A 18 -1.29 -2.06 -18.64
CA ASP A 18 -1.60 -3.49 -18.59
C ASP A 18 -0.41 -4.34 -19.04
N ALA A 19 0.28 -3.91 -20.11
CA ALA A 19 1.49 -4.55 -20.58
C ALA A 19 2.61 -4.54 -19.52
N ALA A 20 2.83 -3.40 -18.85
CA ALA A 20 3.85 -3.28 -17.81
C ALA A 20 3.51 -4.10 -16.55
N ILE A 21 2.24 -4.16 -16.17
CA ILE A 21 1.78 -5.01 -15.06
C ILE A 21 2.05 -6.48 -15.39
N ARG A 22 1.66 -6.92 -16.59
CA ARG A 22 1.88 -8.30 -17.06
C ARG A 22 3.38 -8.64 -17.15
N GLU A 23 4.21 -7.71 -17.65
CA GLU A 23 5.67 -7.89 -17.70
C GLU A 23 6.27 -8.05 -16.31
N ARG A 24 5.79 -7.28 -15.33
CA ARG A 24 6.36 -7.26 -13.98
C ARG A 24 5.86 -8.39 -13.08
N LEU A 25 4.60 -8.79 -13.25
CA LEU A 25 3.87 -9.71 -12.35
C LEU A 25 3.53 -11.06 -12.98
N GLY A 26 3.58 -11.18 -14.31
CA GLY A 26 3.18 -12.36 -15.06
C GLY A 26 1.77 -12.26 -15.65
N ASP A 27 1.38 -13.22 -16.50
CA ASP A 27 0.05 -13.26 -17.14
C ASP A 27 -1.08 -13.52 -16.14
N ASP A 28 -0.80 -14.31 -15.11
CA ASP A 28 -1.75 -14.74 -14.10
C ASP A 28 -1.76 -13.80 -12.88
N TRP A 29 -1.43 -12.52 -13.11
CA TRP A 29 -1.23 -11.57 -12.01
C TRP A 29 -2.53 -11.28 -11.25
N ASP A 30 -3.71 -11.46 -11.84
CA ASP A 30 -5.04 -11.19 -11.25
C ASP A 30 -5.74 -12.47 -10.75
N ASP A 31 -4.99 -13.54 -10.49
CA ASP A 31 -5.53 -14.79 -9.96
C ASP A 31 -6.29 -14.61 -8.63
N GLU A 32 -7.47 -15.20 -8.49
CA GLU A 32 -8.36 -14.99 -7.33
C GLU A 32 -7.79 -15.58 -6.01
N GLU A 33 -6.97 -16.63 -6.08
CA GLU A 33 -6.42 -17.30 -4.89
C GLU A 33 -5.04 -16.75 -4.48
N THR A 34 -4.21 -16.36 -5.44
CA THR A 34 -2.81 -16.00 -5.18
C THR A 34 -2.35 -14.70 -5.81
N GLY A 35 -3.18 -14.07 -6.64
CA GLY A 35 -2.86 -12.90 -7.44
C GLY A 35 -2.80 -11.58 -6.67
N TRP A 36 -2.59 -10.51 -7.43
CA TRP A 36 -2.57 -9.13 -7.01
C TRP A 36 -3.95 -8.52 -7.26
N THR A 37 -4.52 -7.91 -6.24
CA THR A 37 -5.80 -7.22 -6.36
C THR A 37 -5.58 -5.81 -6.89
N LYS A 38 -6.28 -5.45 -7.97
CA LYS A 38 -6.32 -4.06 -8.46
C LYS A 38 -7.17 -3.19 -7.53
N VAL A 39 -6.55 -2.23 -6.86
CA VAL A 39 -7.20 -1.33 -5.87
C VAL A 39 -7.73 -0.06 -6.50
N THR A 40 -6.99 0.51 -7.47
CA THR A 40 -7.39 1.74 -8.16
C THR A 40 -6.90 1.69 -9.60
N GLY A 41 -7.79 2.03 -10.53
CA GLY A 41 -7.47 2.12 -11.96
C GLY A 41 -7.91 3.46 -12.53
N HIS A 42 -6.96 4.37 -12.70
CA HIS A 42 -7.09 5.52 -13.57
C HIS A 42 -6.43 5.20 -14.92
N ASN A 43 -6.74 5.97 -15.96
CA ASN A 43 -6.17 5.72 -17.29
C ASN A 43 -4.64 5.80 -17.33
N TYR A 44 -4.01 6.52 -16.39
CA TYR A 44 -2.57 6.72 -16.28
C TYR A 44 -1.95 6.13 -15.01
N MET A 45 -2.74 5.44 -14.17
CA MET A 45 -2.25 4.86 -12.92
C MET A 45 -3.01 3.59 -12.58
N ALA A 46 -2.29 2.53 -12.24
CA ALA A 46 -2.85 1.35 -11.61
C ALA A 46 -2.13 1.05 -10.31
N ARG A 47 -2.90 0.92 -9.23
CA ARG A 47 -2.41 0.38 -7.97
C ARG A 47 -2.85 -1.06 -7.84
N VAL A 48 -1.89 -1.95 -7.61
CA VAL A 48 -2.14 -3.36 -7.34
C VAL A 48 -1.52 -3.74 -6.00
N THR A 49 -2.21 -4.57 -5.24
CA THR A 49 -1.78 -4.96 -3.88
C THR A 49 -1.83 -6.45 -3.69
N ARG A 50 -0.83 -7.00 -3.00
CA ARG A 50 -0.77 -8.39 -2.58
C ARG A 50 -0.34 -8.46 -1.12
N GLY A 51 -1.28 -8.74 -0.23
CA GLY A 51 -1.05 -8.77 1.22
C GLY A 51 -0.56 -7.42 1.76
N ARG A 52 0.73 -7.33 2.06
CA ARG A 52 1.39 -6.12 2.64
C ARG A 52 2.18 -5.30 1.61
N ILE A 53 2.21 -5.74 0.36
CA ILE A 53 2.97 -5.09 -0.71
C ILE A 53 1.98 -4.38 -1.63
N SER A 54 2.21 -3.09 -1.84
CA SER A 54 1.55 -2.29 -2.88
C SER A 54 2.54 -2.01 -3.99
N LEU A 55 2.10 -2.15 -5.23
CA LEU A 55 2.83 -1.69 -6.39
C LEU A 55 1.96 -0.65 -7.09
N ASP A 56 2.59 0.48 -7.36
CA ASP A 56 2.00 1.61 -8.04
C ASP A 56 2.65 1.73 -9.41
N PHE A 57 1.84 1.52 -10.44
CA PHE A 57 2.25 1.70 -11.83
C PHE A 57 1.72 3.05 -12.29
N TYR A 58 2.61 3.89 -12.80
CA TYR A 58 2.28 5.20 -13.38
C TYR A 58 2.73 5.22 -14.83
N VAL A 59 1.92 5.81 -15.70
CA VAL A 59 2.29 6.10 -17.08
C VAL A 59 2.26 7.60 -17.27
N ASP A 60 3.38 8.15 -17.71
CA ASP A 60 3.51 9.56 -18.06
C ASP A 60 2.78 9.88 -19.38
N LEU A 61 2.52 11.16 -19.66
CA LEU A 61 1.87 11.60 -20.90
C LEU A 61 2.66 11.23 -22.16
N LEU A 62 3.96 10.94 -22.02
CA LEU A 62 4.85 10.47 -23.07
C LEU A 62 4.91 8.92 -23.18
N GLY A 63 4.20 8.18 -22.34
CA GLY A 63 4.18 6.71 -22.35
C GLY A 63 5.30 6.03 -21.54
N ASN A 64 6.04 6.78 -20.73
CA ASN A 64 7.03 6.20 -19.83
C ASN A 64 6.34 5.56 -18.62
N VAL A 65 6.68 4.32 -18.31
CA VAL A 65 6.16 3.60 -17.13
C VAL A 65 7.11 3.77 -15.95
N THR A 66 6.59 4.25 -14.83
CA THR A 66 7.29 4.27 -13.54
C THR A 66 6.62 3.29 -12.60
N ILE A 67 7.42 2.41 -11.99
CA ILE A 67 6.93 1.40 -11.04
C ILE A 67 7.47 1.77 -9.67
N GLU A 68 6.57 2.13 -8.76
CA GLU A 68 6.91 2.40 -7.36
C GLU A 68 6.42 1.25 -6.48
N GLN A 69 7.31 0.73 -5.63
CA GLN A 69 6.94 -0.27 -4.64
C GLN A 69 6.68 0.42 -3.30
N GLY A 70 5.40 0.52 -2.96
CA GLY A 70 4.96 0.93 -1.63
C GLY A 70 4.90 -0.28 -0.71
N SER A 71 5.76 -0.35 0.30
CA SER A 71 5.45 -1.18 1.46
C SER A 71 4.26 -0.54 2.17
N SER A 72 3.13 -1.24 2.29
CA SER A 72 2.07 -0.79 3.18
C SER A 72 2.68 -0.76 4.57
N ALA A 73 3.06 0.44 5.00
CA ALA A 73 3.93 0.62 6.13
C ALA A 73 3.42 -0.18 7.34
N PRO A 74 4.29 -0.94 8.04
CA PRO A 74 3.94 -1.67 9.26
C PRO A 74 3.54 -0.74 10.44
N ALA A 75 3.34 0.55 10.19
CA ALA A 75 3.06 1.58 11.19
C ALA A 75 1.78 1.29 11.99
N LEU A 76 0.77 0.63 11.40
CA LEU A 76 -0.45 0.24 12.12
C LEU A 76 -0.23 -0.93 13.10
N GLU A 77 0.67 -1.86 12.79
CA GLU A 77 0.97 -2.97 13.71
C GLU A 77 1.80 -2.51 14.91
N THR A 78 2.75 -1.60 14.68
CA THR A 78 3.59 -1.01 15.73
C THR A 78 2.76 -0.18 16.73
N GLY A 79 1.78 0.59 16.24
CA GLY A 79 0.90 1.37 17.10
C GLY A 79 0.06 0.51 18.03
N ARG A 80 -0.49 -0.60 17.53
CA ARG A 80 -1.29 -1.54 18.34
C ARG A 80 -0.45 -2.21 19.44
N LEU A 81 0.79 -2.59 19.14
CA LEU A 81 1.68 -3.21 20.11
C LEU A 81 2.10 -2.23 21.23
N LEU A 82 2.40 -0.98 20.87
CA LEU A 82 2.65 0.11 21.83
C LEU A 82 1.45 0.38 22.73
N LEU A 83 0.23 0.42 22.16
CA LEU A 83 -1.00 0.61 22.93
C LEU A 83 -1.24 -0.53 23.94
N ILE A 84 -1.04 -1.78 23.53
CA ILE A 84 -1.16 -2.95 24.43
C ILE A 84 -0.10 -2.90 25.53
N MET A 85 1.13 -2.49 25.21
CA MET A 85 2.21 -2.35 26.19
C MET A 85 1.91 -1.25 27.22
N LEU A 86 1.45 -0.08 26.77
CA LEU A 86 1.07 1.03 27.65
C LEU A 86 -0.15 0.68 28.52
N LEU A 87 -1.15 0.00 27.95
CA LEU A 87 -2.32 -0.47 28.68
C LEU A 87 -1.91 -1.48 29.76
N GLY A 88 -1.07 -2.46 29.42
CA GLY A 88 -0.54 -3.43 30.38
C GLY A 88 0.24 -2.76 31.51
N LEU A 89 1.11 -1.81 31.17
CA LEU A 89 1.87 -1.04 32.16
C LEU A 89 0.94 -0.26 33.10
N SER A 90 -0.11 0.37 32.57
CA SER A 90 -1.10 1.10 33.35
C SER A 90 -1.82 0.20 34.37
N VAL A 91 -2.22 -1.01 33.96
CA VAL A 91 -2.86 -1.99 34.86
C VAL A 91 -1.90 -2.45 35.95
N VAL A 92 -0.63 -2.71 35.63
CA VAL A 92 0.38 -3.10 36.62
C VAL A 92 0.60 -2.00 37.66
N ILE A 93 0.71 -0.73 37.23
CA ILE A 93 0.86 0.42 38.13
C ILE A 93 -0.36 0.54 39.06
N ALA A 94 -1.58 0.44 38.51
CA ALA A 94 -2.79 0.49 39.31
C ALA A 94 -2.84 -0.63 40.35
N PHE A 95 -2.43 -1.86 39.99
CA PHE A 95 -2.39 -2.99 40.91
C PHE A 95 -1.36 -2.79 42.03
N LEU A 96 -0.19 -2.22 41.73
CA LEU A 96 0.82 -1.89 42.73
C LEU A 96 0.32 -0.84 43.73
N ILE A 97 -0.38 0.19 43.25
CA ILE A 97 -0.98 1.23 44.11
C ILE A 97 -2.01 0.60 45.06
N VAL A 98 -2.91 -0.23 44.54
CA VAL A 98 -3.91 -0.94 45.35
C VAL A 98 -3.25 -1.81 46.41
N LYS A 99 -2.20 -2.57 46.04
CA LYS A 99 -1.48 -3.44 46.98
C LYS A 99 -0.82 -2.65 48.12
N ILE A 100 -0.27 -1.47 47.82
CA ILE A 100 0.35 -0.59 48.83
C ILE A 100 -0.72 -0.02 49.78
N VAL A 101 -1.86 0.41 49.25
CA VAL A 101 -2.95 0.99 50.05
C VAL A 101 -3.69 -0.05 50.91
N SER A 102 -3.89 -1.27 50.41
CA SER A 102 -4.60 -2.33 51.15
C SER A 102 -3.70 -3.16 52.07
N GLY A 103 -2.37 -3.05 51.94
CA GLY A 103 -1.40 -3.80 52.75
C GLY A 103 -0.78 -3.01 53.91
N GLY A 104 -1.16 -1.75 54.09
CA GLY A 104 -0.75 -0.86 55.19
C GLY A 104 -1.82 -0.68 56.25
#